data_AF-A0A2V3J113-F1
#
_entry.id   AF-A0A2V3J113-F1
#
_cell.length_a   1.000
_cell.length_b   1.000
_cell.length_c   1.000
_cell.angle_alpha   90.00
_cell.angle_beta   90.00
_cell.angle_gamma   90.00
#
_symmetry.space_group_name_H-M   'P 1'
#
loop_
_entity.id
_entity.type
_entity.pdbx_description
1 polymer ?
#
loop_
_entity_poly.entity_id
_entity_poly.type
_entity_poly.pdbx_seq_one_letter_code
_entity_poly.pdbx_strand_id
1 'polypeptide(L)'
;MLSSSSAAQLPSFELDDNTVAHILRQNCSPFIDALCPLQPSVLLWRGAQSRSLSILELCSPPSDLLLEETYGKDGVSFFEYLEEHITNIHDPSQRVLPSKAHIATGSRSVASEWGTPTTIWPVGSFKYTYWQSRALIYKQGEGVSDTFSKGGTLVNGLRLREALQDGKEIMFQASAFFQLREDVARRILPQLS
;
A
#
# COMPACT_ATOMS: atom_id res chain seq x y z
N MET A 1 -22.53 18.49 -45.44
CA MET A 1 -22.96 18.48 -44.03
C MET A 1 -22.78 17.05 -43.53
N LEU A 2 -21.68 16.78 -42.81
CA LEU A 2 -21.42 15.45 -42.24
C LEU A 2 -21.96 15.45 -40.82
N SER A 3 -22.94 14.57 -40.59
CA SER A 3 -23.60 14.38 -39.30
C SER A 3 -22.61 13.72 -38.33
N SER A 4 -22.27 14.43 -37.27
CA SER A 4 -21.47 13.96 -36.14
C SER A 4 -22.24 12.89 -35.37
N SER A 5 -21.74 11.65 -35.43
CA SER A 5 -22.28 10.53 -34.66
C SER A 5 -21.91 10.69 -33.19
N SER A 6 -22.92 10.93 -32.36
CA SER A 6 -22.82 10.94 -30.90
C SER A 6 -22.58 9.51 -30.42
N ALA A 7 -21.37 9.20 -29.96
CA ALA A 7 -21.11 7.96 -29.26
C ALA A 7 -21.98 7.91 -28.00
N ALA A 8 -22.85 6.91 -27.91
CA ALA A 8 -23.67 6.70 -26.73
C ALA A 8 -22.76 6.39 -25.53
N GLN A 9 -22.74 7.29 -24.54
CA GLN A 9 -22.12 7.06 -23.25
C GLN A 9 -22.88 5.92 -22.56
N LEU A 10 -22.23 4.77 -22.41
CA LEU A 10 -22.77 3.67 -21.62
C LEU A 10 -22.88 4.11 -20.14
N PRO A 11 -23.95 3.74 -19.43
CA PRO A 11 -24.07 4.07 -18.01
C PRO A 11 -22.97 3.36 -17.23
N SER A 12 -22.12 4.14 -16.54
CA SER A 12 -21.21 3.62 -15.54
C SER A 12 -22.03 3.12 -14.35
N PHE A 13 -22.13 1.81 -14.17
CA PHE A 13 -22.67 1.25 -12.93
C PHE A 13 -21.66 1.52 -11.81
N GLU A 14 -21.89 2.60 -11.06
CA GLU A 14 -21.15 2.85 -9.83
C GLU A 14 -21.57 1.82 -8.78
N LEU A 15 -20.59 1.10 -8.22
CA LEU A 15 -20.82 0.19 -7.10
C LEU A 15 -21.21 1.01 -5.87
N ASP A 16 -22.29 0.63 -5.18
CA ASP A 16 -22.65 1.25 -3.92
C ASP A 16 -21.72 0.84 -2.76
N ASP A 17 -21.71 1.64 -1.71
CA ASP A 17 -20.85 1.46 -0.53
C ASP A 17 -21.05 0.09 0.16
N ASN A 18 -22.28 -0.47 0.17
CA ASN A 18 -22.53 -1.80 0.78
C ASN A 18 -21.92 -2.92 -0.06
N THR A 19 -22.06 -2.82 -1.39
CA THR A 19 -21.48 -3.78 -2.33
C THR A 19 -19.96 -3.78 -2.21
N VAL A 20 -19.33 -2.60 -2.14
CA VAL A 20 -17.89 -2.47 -1.90
C VAL A 20 -17.48 -3.10 -0.57
N ALA A 21 -18.17 -2.77 0.52
CA ALA A 21 -17.87 -3.33 1.84
C ALA A 21 -18.00 -4.87 1.87
N HIS A 22 -19.01 -5.41 1.17
CA HIS A 22 -19.19 -6.86 1.04
C HIS A 22 -18.02 -7.52 0.30
N ILE A 23 -17.61 -6.96 -0.84
CA ILE A 23 -16.46 -7.45 -1.61
C ILE A 23 -15.19 -7.45 -0.76
N LEU A 24 -14.91 -6.36 -0.04
CA LEU A 24 -13.73 -6.27 0.81
C LEU A 24 -13.76 -7.30 1.95
N ARG A 25 -14.89 -7.47 2.65
CA ARG A 25 -14.98 -8.48 3.73
C ARG A 25 -14.70 -9.90 3.24
N GLN A 26 -15.19 -10.25 2.05
CA GLN A 26 -14.97 -11.59 1.47
C GLN A 26 -13.51 -11.84 1.07
N ASN A 27 -12.77 -10.80 0.70
CA ASN A 27 -11.47 -10.96 0.04
C ASN A 27 -10.30 -10.46 0.89
N CYS A 28 -10.53 -9.60 1.88
CA CYS A 28 -9.50 -8.85 2.61
C CYS A 28 -9.57 -9.02 4.13
N SER A 29 -10.26 -10.04 4.64
CA SER A 29 -10.56 -10.21 6.08
C SER A 29 -9.34 -10.06 7.01
N PRO A 30 -8.17 -10.70 6.80
CA PRO A 30 -7.02 -10.55 7.70
C PRO A 30 -6.53 -9.11 7.84
N PHE A 31 -6.68 -8.32 6.78
CA PHE A 31 -6.28 -6.91 6.75
C PHE A 31 -7.35 -6.01 7.40
N ILE A 32 -8.63 -6.30 7.16
CA ILE A 32 -9.76 -5.60 7.77
C ILE A 32 -9.72 -5.70 9.29
N ASP A 33 -9.43 -6.89 9.83
CA ASP A 33 -9.36 -7.12 11.29
C ASP A 33 -8.24 -6.32 11.97
N ALA A 34 -7.16 -6.03 11.22
CA ALA A 34 -6.07 -5.20 11.69
C ALA A 34 -6.42 -3.70 11.63
N LEU A 35 -7.12 -3.26 10.57
CA LEU A 35 -7.43 -1.85 10.32
C LEU A 35 -8.66 -1.32 11.05
N CYS A 36 -9.75 -2.10 11.19
CA CYS A 36 -11.01 -1.59 11.75
C CYS A 36 -10.89 -0.93 13.13
N PRO A 37 -10.05 -1.44 14.06
CA PRO A 37 -9.86 -0.79 15.36
C PRO A 37 -9.14 0.57 15.29
N LEU A 38 -8.58 0.94 14.13
CA LEU A 38 -7.75 2.13 13.92
C LEU A 38 -8.52 3.27 13.24
N GLN A 39 -9.85 3.17 13.17
CA GLN A 39 -10.69 4.19 12.58
C GLN A 39 -10.41 5.58 13.20
N PRO A 40 -10.39 6.64 12.36
CA PRO A 40 -10.77 6.68 10.95
C PRO A 40 -9.60 6.44 9.96
N SER A 41 -8.53 5.76 10.38
CA SER A 41 -7.33 5.60 9.55
C SER A 41 -7.52 4.55 8.44
N VAL A 42 -7.02 4.87 7.25
CA VAL A 42 -6.89 3.96 6.11
C VAL A 42 -5.41 3.79 5.77
N LEU A 43 -5.04 2.65 5.19
CA LEU A 43 -3.70 2.46 4.64
C LEU A 43 -3.65 2.99 3.20
N LEU A 44 -2.73 3.91 2.98
CA LEU A 44 -2.52 4.60 1.71
C LEU A 44 -1.25 4.08 1.06
N TRP A 45 -1.34 3.70 -0.22
CA TRP A 45 -0.18 3.32 -1.01
C TRP A 45 0.68 4.55 -1.32
N ARG A 46 1.96 4.44 -0.97
CA ARG A 46 3.02 5.37 -1.32
C ARG A 46 3.61 4.98 -2.67
N GLY A 47 3.50 5.85 -3.68
CA GLY A 47 3.96 5.56 -5.04
C GLY A 47 2.86 5.20 -6.03
N ALA A 48 1.58 5.26 -5.62
CA ALA A 48 0.46 5.05 -6.53
C ALA A 48 0.47 6.10 -7.65
N GLN A 49 0.64 5.65 -8.89
CA GLN A 49 0.54 6.53 -10.05
C GLN A 49 -0.91 6.96 -10.25
N SER A 50 -1.11 8.26 -10.47
CA SER A 50 -2.43 8.87 -10.61
C SER A 50 -3.18 8.31 -11.81
N ARG A 51 -4.00 7.28 -11.58
CA ARG A 51 -5.02 6.82 -12.52
C ARG A 51 -6.37 7.36 -12.06
N SER A 52 -7.24 7.66 -13.01
CA SER A 52 -8.66 7.89 -12.69
C SER A 52 -9.24 6.56 -12.19
N LEU A 53 -9.16 6.33 -10.89
CA LEU A 53 -9.68 5.11 -10.29
C LEU A 53 -11.20 5.10 -10.45
N SER A 54 -11.73 3.97 -10.93
CA SER A 54 -13.11 3.59 -10.62
C SER A 54 -13.27 3.53 -9.10
N ILE A 55 -14.51 3.45 -8.61
CA ILE A 55 -14.79 3.34 -7.17
C ILE A 55 -13.90 2.28 -6.53
N LEU A 56 -13.86 1.08 -7.12
CA LEU A 56 -13.07 -0.08 -6.72
C LEU A 56 -12.39 -0.70 -7.96
N GLU A 57 -11.11 -1.03 -7.87
CA GLU A 57 -10.35 -1.70 -8.94
C GLU A 57 -9.52 -2.84 -8.35
N LEU A 58 -9.68 -4.07 -8.87
CA LEU A 58 -8.77 -5.18 -8.55
C LEU A 58 -7.52 -5.06 -9.42
N CYS A 59 -6.34 -5.07 -8.80
CA CYS A 59 -5.09 -4.90 -9.52
C CYS A 59 -3.97 -5.78 -8.94
N SER A 60 -2.94 -5.99 -9.76
CA SER A 60 -1.70 -6.66 -9.40
C SER A 60 -0.53 -5.95 -10.11
N PRO A 61 -0.26 -4.68 -9.80
CA PRO A 61 0.83 -3.94 -10.41
C PRO A 61 2.19 -4.55 -10.00
N PRO A 62 3.23 -4.38 -10.83
CA PRO A 62 4.60 -4.68 -10.42
C PRO A 62 5.02 -3.76 -9.27
N SER A 63 6.01 -4.20 -8.46
CA SER A 63 6.61 -3.37 -7.41
C SER A 63 7.08 -2.02 -7.96
N ASP A 64 6.81 -0.96 -7.20
CA ASP A 64 7.23 0.41 -7.48
C ASP A 64 8.53 0.79 -6.76
N LEU A 65 9.04 -0.07 -5.86
CA LEU A 65 10.14 0.27 -4.96
C LEU A 65 11.51 0.34 -5.67
N LEU A 66 11.68 -0.39 -6.78
CA LEU A 66 12.91 -0.37 -7.57
C LEU A 66 12.80 0.52 -8.83
N LEU A 67 11.74 1.33 -8.92
CA LEU A 67 11.53 2.25 -10.03
C LEU A 67 12.13 3.62 -9.71
N GLU A 68 13.03 4.08 -10.57
CA GLU A 68 13.68 5.39 -10.41
C GLU A 68 12.65 6.52 -10.55
N GLU A 69 11.63 6.37 -11.40
CA GLU A 69 10.55 7.35 -11.54
C GLU A 69 9.71 7.52 -10.27
N THR A 70 9.69 6.51 -9.38
CA THR A 70 8.93 6.57 -8.12
C THR A 70 9.81 7.09 -6.99
N TYR A 71 10.97 6.46 -6.75
CA TYR A 71 11.78 6.74 -5.57
C TYR A 71 13.08 7.52 -5.83
N GLY A 72 13.36 7.84 -7.08
CA GLY A 72 14.64 8.41 -7.51
C GLY A 72 15.79 7.42 -7.36
N LYS A 73 16.96 7.80 -7.89
CA LYS A 73 18.15 6.96 -7.89
C LYS A 73 18.57 6.52 -6.48
N ASP A 74 18.54 7.43 -5.52
CA ASP A 74 18.93 7.13 -4.13
C ASP A 74 17.95 6.15 -3.47
N GLY A 75 16.66 6.25 -3.80
CA GLY A 75 15.65 5.32 -3.34
C GLY A 75 15.87 3.92 -3.92
N VAL A 76 16.13 3.82 -5.23
CA VAL A 76 16.47 2.54 -5.87
C VAL A 76 17.68 1.91 -5.18
N SER A 77 18.77 2.64 -5.00
CA SER A 77 19.97 2.12 -4.29
C SER A 77 19.68 1.69 -2.85
N PHE A 78 18.79 2.40 -2.15
CA PHE A 78 18.34 2.00 -0.82
C PHE A 78 17.57 0.67 -0.86
N PHE A 79 16.62 0.53 -1.77
CA PHE A 79 15.79 -0.67 -1.87
C PHE A 79 16.56 -1.88 -2.41
N GLU A 80 17.54 -1.69 -3.28
CA GLU A 80 18.48 -2.75 -3.70
C GLU A 80 19.31 -3.27 -2.50
N TYR A 81 19.82 -2.36 -1.67
CA TYR A 81 20.54 -2.77 -0.46
C TYR A 81 19.62 -3.48 0.54
N LEU A 82 18.38 -3.00 0.70
CA LEU A 82 17.38 -3.65 1.54
C LEU A 82 17.01 -5.05 1.01
N GLU A 83 16.89 -5.23 -0.30
CA GLU A 83 16.67 -6.51 -0.97
C GLU A 83 17.78 -7.52 -0.61
N GLU A 84 19.05 -7.10 -0.73
CA GLU A 84 20.20 -7.92 -0.37
C GLU A 84 20.16 -8.29 1.12
N HIS A 85 19.92 -7.31 1.99
CA HIS A 85 19.83 -7.51 3.43
C HIS A 85 18.75 -8.53 3.81
N ILE A 86 17.54 -8.42 3.24
CA ILE A 86 16.42 -9.33 3.53
C ILE A 86 16.66 -10.71 2.94
N THR A 87 17.30 -10.80 1.77
CA THR A 87 17.65 -12.08 1.13
C THR A 87 18.58 -12.92 2.00
N ASN A 88 19.42 -12.27 2.80
CA ASN A 88 20.34 -12.94 3.72
C ASN A 88 19.69 -13.38 5.05
N ILE A 89 18.41 -13.09 5.30
CA ILE A 89 17.69 -13.53 6.51
C ILE A 89 17.30 -15.02 6.42
N HIS A 90 17.53 -15.81 7.47
CA HIS A 90 17.44 -17.28 7.46
C HIS A 90 16.10 -17.91 7.06
N ASP A 91 14.95 -17.22 7.18
CA ASP A 91 13.64 -17.77 6.83
C ASP A 91 13.04 -17.10 5.58
N PRO A 92 13.10 -17.76 4.40
CA PRO A 92 12.49 -17.28 3.16
C PRO A 92 10.98 -17.06 3.24
N SER A 93 10.28 -17.80 4.11
CA SER A 93 8.82 -17.74 4.20
C SER A 93 8.32 -16.40 4.75
N GLN A 94 9.15 -15.69 5.52
CA GLN A 94 8.81 -14.42 6.15
C GLN A 94 9.35 -13.20 5.41
N ARG A 95 10.09 -13.40 4.30
CA ARG A 95 10.68 -12.29 3.55
C ARG A 95 9.61 -11.50 2.80
N VAL A 96 9.69 -10.18 2.92
CA VAL A 96 9.02 -9.22 2.06
C VAL A 96 10.12 -8.50 1.30
N LEU A 97 10.28 -8.83 0.03
CA LEU A 97 11.37 -8.30 -0.80
C LEU A 97 10.91 -7.02 -1.48
N PRO A 98 11.70 -5.93 -1.45
CA PRO A 98 11.42 -4.72 -2.22
C PRO A 98 10.98 -4.97 -3.66
N SER A 99 11.63 -5.90 -4.37
CA SER A 99 11.30 -6.30 -5.76
C SER A 99 9.89 -6.87 -5.96
N LYS A 100 9.19 -7.23 -4.87
CA LYS A 100 7.86 -7.87 -4.88
C LYS A 100 6.86 -7.17 -3.95
N ALA A 101 7.23 -6.00 -3.43
CA ALA A 101 6.48 -5.32 -2.41
C ALA A 101 6.16 -3.88 -2.81
N HIS A 102 5.30 -3.27 -2.01
CA HIS A 102 4.95 -1.86 -2.06
C HIS A 102 5.02 -1.27 -0.65
N ILE A 103 5.03 0.06 -0.52
CA ILE A 103 4.95 0.72 0.77
C ILE A 103 3.54 1.28 0.99
N ALA A 104 3.04 1.12 2.20
CA ALA A 104 1.81 1.77 2.62
C ALA A 104 1.95 2.43 4.00
N THR A 105 1.18 3.50 4.19
CA THR A 105 1.23 4.34 5.39
C THR A 105 -0.17 4.76 5.82
N GLY A 106 -0.38 4.94 7.12
CA GLY A 106 -1.59 5.60 7.64
C GLY A 106 -1.58 7.13 7.46
N SER A 107 -0.43 7.71 7.10
CA SER A 107 -0.26 9.15 6.98
C SER A 107 -0.46 9.64 5.54
N ARG A 108 -1.53 10.41 5.33
CA ARG A 108 -1.82 11.02 4.03
C ARG A 108 -0.72 11.96 3.56
N SER A 109 -0.10 12.73 4.47
CA SER A 109 0.98 13.66 4.09
C SER A 109 2.18 12.89 3.56
N VAL A 110 2.56 11.78 4.22
CA VAL A 110 3.65 10.91 3.78
C VAL A 110 3.34 10.24 2.45
N ALA A 111 2.12 9.70 2.28
CA ALA A 111 1.73 9.09 1.00
C ALA A 111 1.77 10.11 -0.17
N SER A 112 1.34 11.34 0.10
CA SER A 112 1.26 12.41 -0.91
C SER A 112 2.61 12.89 -1.42
N GLU A 113 3.71 12.64 -0.69
CA GLU A 113 5.06 12.97 -1.15
C GLU A 113 5.48 12.15 -2.38
N TRP A 114 4.81 11.02 -2.65
CA TRP A 114 5.23 10.02 -3.65
C TRP A 114 4.18 9.75 -4.72
N GLY A 115 3.04 10.44 -4.68
CA GLY A 115 1.96 10.22 -5.64
C GLY A 115 0.60 10.63 -5.09
N THR A 116 -0.46 10.18 -5.77
CA THR A 116 -1.83 10.44 -5.33
C THR A 116 -2.22 9.41 -4.27
N PRO A 117 -2.52 9.82 -3.01
CA PRO A 117 -2.91 8.87 -1.97
C PRO A 117 -4.12 8.03 -2.39
N THR A 118 -3.92 6.72 -2.41
CA THR A 118 -4.92 5.74 -2.79
C THR A 118 -4.96 4.66 -1.74
N THR A 119 -6.15 4.19 -1.34
CA THR A 119 -6.24 3.11 -0.37
C THR A 119 -6.07 1.76 -1.04
N ILE A 120 -5.42 0.86 -0.34
CA ILE A 120 -5.15 -0.49 -0.80
C ILE A 120 -5.71 -1.51 0.17
N TRP A 121 -6.22 -2.61 -0.39
CA TRP A 121 -6.83 -3.69 0.36
C TRP A 121 -6.31 -5.02 -0.17
N PRO A 122 -5.27 -5.60 0.45
CA PRO A 122 -4.69 -6.88 0.02
C PRO A 122 -5.73 -7.99 -0.06
N VAL A 123 -5.71 -8.74 -1.16
CA VAL A 123 -6.60 -9.90 -1.38
C VAL A 123 -5.92 -11.18 -0.92
N GLY A 124 -6.63 -11.97 -0.12
CA GLY A 124 -6.16 -13.27 0.34
C GLY A 124 -4.99 -13.16 1.32
N SER A 125 -3.92 -13.91 1.05
CA SER A 125 -2.72 -13.87 1.88
C SER A 125 -1.85 -12.66 1.51
N PHE A 126 -1.36 -11.98 2.54
CA PHE A 126 -0.39 -10.90 2.39
C PHE A 126 0.70 -11.04 3.43
N LYS A 127 1.90 -10.56 3.08
CA LYS A 127 3.04 -10.45 3.98
C LYS A 127 3.35 -8.99 4.17
N TYR A 128 3.90 -8.63 5.31
CA TYR A 128 4.34 -7.28 5.57
C TYR A 128 5.53 -7.26 6.52
N THR A 129 6.28 -6.18 6.45
CA THR A 129 7.39 -5.87 7.33
C THR A 129 7.43 -4.38 7.62
N TYR A 130 7.98 -4.00 8.76
CA TYR A 130 8.21 -2.61 9.13
C TYR A 130 9.46 -2.52 10.01
N TRP A 131 10.03 -1.33 10.11
CA TRP A 131 11.14 -1.10 11.03
C TRP A 131 10.63 -0.91 12.46
N GLN A 132 11.25 -1.62 13.40
CA GLN A 132 10.90 -1.48 14.81
C GLN A 132 11.16 -0.05 15.33
N SER A 133 12.31 0.52 14.98
CA SER A 133 12.81 1.75 15.62
C SER A 133 12.46 3.05 14.90
N ARG A 134 12.01 2.99 13.64
CA ARG A 134 11.68 4.18 12.83
C ARG A 134 10.28 4.11 12.26
N ALA A 135 9.69 5.26 11.96
CA ALA A 135 8.35 5.35 11.41
C ALA A 135 8.31 5.06 9.91
N LEU A 136 9.26 5.62 9.15
CA LEU A 136 9.31 5.47 7.70
C LEU A 136 10.23 4.33 7.29
N ILE A 137 9.99 3.69 6.15
CA ILE A 137 10.90 2.71 5.55
C ILE A 137 12.02 3.40 4.80
N TYR A 138 11.66 4.41 4.03
CA TYR A 138 12.58 5.25 3.28
C TYR A 138 12.18 6.71 3.43
N LYS A 139 13.15 7.62 3.47
CA LYS A 139 12.94 9.07 3.45
C LYS A 139 13.86 9.66 2.41
N GLN A 140 13.33 10.56 1.57
CA GLN A 140 14.12 11.19 0.52
C GLN A 140 15.34 11.92 1.12
N GLY A 141 16.50 11.74 0.50
CA GLY A 141 17.76 12.32 0.94
C GLY A 141 18.42 11.62 2.13
N GLU A 142 17.84 10.54 2.68
CA GLU A 142 18.56 9.68 3.63
C GLU A 142 19.45 8.69 2.87
N GLY A 143 20.73 8.64 3.26
CA GLY A 143 21.65 7.64 2.75
C GLY A 143 21.35 6.24 3.33
N VAL A 144 21.79 5.21 2.61
CA VAL A 144 21.64 3.80 3.02
C VAL A 144 22.27 3.57 4.40
N SER A 145 23.50 4.04 4.61
CA SER A 145 24.24 3.86 5.87
C SER A 145 23.49 4.41 7.09
N ASP A 146 22.89 5.60 6.95
CA ASP A 146 22.12 6.21 8.04
C ASP A 146 20.89 5.38 8.41
N THR A 147 20.22 4.82 7.41
CA THR A 147 18.99 4.07 7.64
C THR A 147 19.24 2.75 8.34
N PHE A 148 20.24 1.96 7.95
CA PHE A 148 20.49 0.68 8.61
C PHE A 148 21.12 0.84 9.99
N SER A 149 21.91 1.89 10.19
CA SER A 149 22.47 2.23 11.50
C SER A 149 21.39 2.68 12.50
N LYS A 150 20.36 3.39 12.02
CA LYS A 150 19.28 3.95 12.86
C LYS A 150 17.98 3.13 12.86
N GLY A 151 17.78 2.27 11.86
CA GLY A 151 16.51 1.58 11.57
C GLY A 151 16.24 0.36 12.43
N GLY A 152 17.27 -0.18 13.09
CA GLY A 152 17.11 -1.31 14.01
C GLY A 152 16.73 -2.59 13.27
N THR A 153 15.82 -3.38 13.84
CA THR A 153 15.41 -4.67 13.28
C THR A 153 14.10 -4.54 12.48
N LEU A 154 14.02 -5.25 11.35
CA LEU A 154 12.76 -5.45 10.62
C LEU A 154 11.89 -6.47 11.35
N VAL A 155 10.62 -6.11 11.57
CA VAL A 155 9.62 -7.00 12.17
C VAL A 155 8.72 -7.54 11.06
N ASN A 156 8.71 -8.85 10.85
CA ASN A 156 7.96 -9.52 9.79
C ASN A 156 6.67 -10.14 10.32
N GLY A 157 5.55 -9.92 9.63
CA GLY A 157 4.31 -10.69 9.79
C GLY A 157 3.60 -10.59 11.15
N LEU A 158 4.13 -9.82 12.09
CA LEU A 158 3.62 -9.70 13.45
C LEU A 158 3.18 -8.28 13.77
N ARG A 159 2.13 -8.16 14.59
CA ARG A 159 1.71 -6.89 15.22
C ARG A 159 1.36 -5.77 14.22
N LEU A 160 0.75 -6.10 13.07
CA LEU A 160 0.30 -5.09 12.09
C LEU A 160 -0.46 -3.94 12.74
N ARG A 161 -1.45 -4.28 13.59
CA ARG A 161 -2.26 -3.29 14.30
C ARG A 161 -1.41 -2.30 15.07
N GLU A 162 -0.42 -2.79 15.80
CA GLU A 162 0.44 -1.95 16.64
C GLU A 162 1.39 -1.10 15.80
N ALA A 163 1.94 -1.67 14.73
CA ALA A 163 2.73 -0.91 13.76
C ALA A 163 1.92 0.27 13.18
N LEU A 164 0.66 0.03 12.81
CA LEU A 164 -0.21 1.07 12.29
C LEU A 164 -0.63 2.08 13.36
N GLN A 165 -0.85 1.66 14.62
CA GLN A 165 -1.10 2.56 15.76
C GLN A 165 0.07 3.50 16.03
N ASP A 166 1.30 2.98 15.92
CA ASP A 166 2.54 3.73 16.09
C ASP A 166 2.88 4.60 14.87
N GLY A 167 2.00 4.68 13.88
CA GLY A 167 2.19 5.48 12.68
C GLY A 167 3.32 4.97 11.78
N LYS A 168 3.64 3.67 11.85
CA LYS A 168 4.68 3.05 11.02
C LYS A 168 4.19 2.88 9.59
N GLU A 169 5.13 3.04 8.66
CA GLU A 169 4.99 2.50 7.31
C GLU A 169 5.19 0.99 7.33
N ILE A 170 4.47 0.32 6.45
CA ILE A 170 4.67 -1.09 6.18
C ILE A 170 5.12 -1.27 4.74
N MET A 171 6.07 -2.17 4.53
CA MET A 171 6.35 -2.74 3.21
C MET A 171 5.57 -4.04 3.16
N PHE A 172 4.72 -4.20 2.15
CA PHE A 172 3.83 -5.35 2.06
C PHE A 172 3.87 -5.99 0.68
N GLN A 173 3.59 -7.28 0.64
CA GLN A 173 3.51 -8.10 -0.57
C GLN A 173 2.19 -8.86 -0.57
N ALA A 174 1.46 -8.77 -1.68
CA ALA A 174 0.23 -9.52 -1.94
C ALA A 174 0.19 -9.92 -3.42
N SER A 175 -0.56 -10.97 -3.77
CA SER A 175 -0.74 -11.37 -5.18
C SER A 175 -1.68 -10.45 -5.94
N ALA A 176 -2.59 -9.80 -5.23
CA ALA A 176 -3.50 -8.79 -5.75
C ALA A 176 -3.99 -7.90 -4.60
N PHE A 177 -4.51 -6.73 -4.94
CA PHE A 177 -5.16 -5.85 -4.00
C PHE A 177 -6.27 -5.06 -4.69
N PHE A 178 -7.28 -4.68 -3.93
CA PHE A 178 -8.21 -3.66 -4.38
C PHE A 178 -7.63 -2.28 -4.13
N GLN A 179 -7.63 -1.44 -5.16
CA GLN A 179 -7.48 -0.01 -5.02
C GLN A 179 -8.86 0.63 -4.88
N LEU A 180 -8.96 1.53 -3.92
CA LEU A 180 -10.19 2.23 -3.62
C LEU A 180 -9.88 3.70 -3.36
N ARG A 181 -10.73 4.59 -3.86
CA ARG A 181 -10.64 6.01 -3.56
C ARG A 181 -10.71 6.25 -2.05
N GLU A 182 -9.89 7.19 -1.56
CA GLU A 182 -9.80 7.50 -0.13
C GLU A 182 -11.15 7.89 0.47
N ASP A 183 -11.96 8.68 -0.24
CA ASP A 183 -13.28 9.12 0.25
C ASP A 183 -14.26 7.96 0.39
N VAL A 184 -14.25 7.01 -0.56
CA VAL A 184 -15.08 5.79 -0.48
C VAL A 184 -14.62 4.93 0.69
N ALA A 185 -13.31 4.71 0.81
CA ALA A 185 -12.71 3.92 1.89
C ALA A 185 -13.15 4.44 3.27
N ARG A 186 -13.13 5.76 3.46
CA ARG A 186 -13.56 6.40 4.71
C ARG A 186 -15.05 6.21 5.00
N ARG A 187 -15.91 6.23 3.97
CA ARG A 187 -17.37 6.00 4.15
C ARG A 187 -17.70 4.55 4.49
N ILE A 188 -17.00 3.59 3.91
CA ILE A 188 -17.27 2.16 4.13
C ILE A 188 -16.59 1.61 5.39
N LEU A 189 -15.53 2.26 5.89
CA LEU A 189 -14.77 1.79 7.06
C LEU A 189 -15.67 1.44 8.27
N PRO A 190 -16.64 2.28 8.69
CA PRO A 190 -17.56 1.95 9.78
C PRO A 190 -18.40 0.70 9.51
N GLN A 191 -18.64 0.38 8.24
CA GLN A 191 -19.37 -0.82 7.84
C GLN A 191 -18.48 -2.06 7.94
N LEU A 192 -17.16 -1.95 7.78
CA LEU A 192 -16.27 -3.12 7.80
C LEU A 192 -16.04 -3.72 9.20
N SER A 193 -16.47 -3.02 10.26
CA SER A 193 -16.34 -3.43 11.67
C SER A 193 -17.39 -4.45 12.12
#